data_AF-A0A7L1UP21-F1
#
_entry.id   AF-A0A7L1UP21-F1
#
_cell.length_a   1.000
_cell.length_b   1.000
_cell.length_c   1.000
_cell.angle_alpha   90.00
_cell.angle_beta   90.00
_cell.angle_gamma   90.00
#
_symmetry.space_group_name_H-M   'P 1'
#
loop_
_entity.id
_entity.type
_entity.pdbx_description
1 polymer ?
#
loop_
_entity_poly.entity_id
_entity_poly.type
_entity_poly.pdbx_seq_one_letter_code
_entity_poly.pdbx_strand_id
1 'polypeptide(L)' 'MADSHLDALLPTLRRCSRLRFLGLYGNSLSTAALKDLLQKTLELPDLHLVVYPFP' A
#
# COMPACT_ATOMS: atom_id res chain seq x y z
N MET A 1 1.13 -3.25 -14.66
CA MET A 1 -0.11 -4.04 -14.39
C MET A 1 -0.37 -4.16 -12.88
N ALA A 2 0.62 -4.46 -12.02
CA ALA A 2 0.39 -4.49 -10.57
C ALA A 2 -0.01 -3.11 -9.98
N ASP A 3 0.57 -2.02 -10.48
CA ASP A 3 0.29 -0.66 -9.99
C ASP A 3 -1.20 -0.27 -10.13
N SER A 4 -1.87 -0.67 -11.22
CA SER A 4 -3.30 -0.44 -11.43
C SER A 4 -4.20 -1.23 -10.46
N HIS A 5 -3.75 -2.37 -9.94
CA HIS A 5 -4.50 -3.10 -8.91
C HIS A 5 -4.42 -2.38 -7.55
N LEU A 6 -3.36 -1.62 -7.32
CA LEU A 6 -3.17 -0.85 -6.09
C LEU A 6 -4.20 0.28 -5.98
N ASP A 7 -4.42 1.01 -7.07
CA ASP A 7 -5.45 2.04 -7.17
C ASP A 7 -6.87 1.48 -6.94
N ALA A 8 -7.14 0.26 -7.43
CA ALA A 8 -8.40 -0.42 -7.18
C ALA A 8 -8.58 -0.85 -5.71
N LEU A 9 -7.48 -1.16 -5.01
CA LEU A 9 -7.49 -1.56 -3.60
C LEU A 9 -7.55 -0.37 -2.63
N LEU A 10 -7.08 0.79 -3.06
CA LEU A 10 -7.03 2.05 -2.30
C LEU A 10 -8.33 2.43 -1.58
N PRO A 11 -9.52 2.44 -2.23
CA PRO A 11 -10.78 2.73 -1.53
C PRO A 11 -11.13 1.66 -0.48
N THR A 12 -10.63 0.44 -0.62
CA THR A 12 -10.83 -0.63 0.36
C THR A 12 -9.88 -0.46 1.54
N LEU A 13 -8.61 -0.10 1.29
CA LEU A 13 -7.63 0.21 2.32
C LEU A 13 -8.07 1.41 3.19
N ARG A 14 -8.63 2.46 2.56
CA ARG A 14 -9.22 3.61 3.26
C ARG A 14 -10.39 3.27 4.18
N ARG A 15 -11.15 2.22 3.85
CA ARG A 15 -12.25 1.75 4.72
C ARG A 15 -11.74 0.91 5.90
N CYS A 16 -10.51 0.41 5.84
CA CYS A 16 -9.92 -0.38 6.91
C CYS A 16 -9.27 0.52 7.97
N SER A 17 -10.08 1.13 8.82
CA SER A 17 -9.60 2.00 9.93
C SER A 17 -8.73 1.29 10.99
N ARG A 18 -8.71 -0.05 10.98
CA ARG A 18 -7.89 -0.87 11.90
C ARG A 18 -6.64 -1.46 11.24
N LEU A 19 -6.43 -1.17 9.94
CA LEU A 19 -5.31 -1.72 9.19
C LEU A 19 -4.03 -1.04 9.63
N ARG A 20 -3.18 -1.80 10.33
CA ARG A 20 -1.90 -1.31 10.86
C ARG A 20 -0.70 -1.74 10.08
N PHE A 21 -0.78 -2.88 9.39
CA PHE A 21 0.33 -3.44 8.63
C PHE A 21 -0.18 -3.92 7.28
N LEU A 22 0.43 -3.44 6.20
CA LEU A 22 0.16 -3.91 4.85
C LEU A 22 1.44 -4.51 4.27
N GLY A 23 1.44 -5.83 4.07
CA GLY A 23 2.56 -6.56 3.47
C GLY A 23 2.35 -6.73 1.97
N LEU A 24 3.19 -6.11 1.14
CA LEU A 24 3.15 -6.26 -0.32
C LEU A 24 4.39 -7.06 -0.78
N TYR A 25 4.37 -8.37 -0.55
CA TYR A 25 5.43 -9.29 -0.96
C TYR A 25 5.13 -9.92 -2.33
N GLY A 26 6.16 -10.13 -3.15
CA GLY A 26 6.04 -10.86 -4.42
C GLY A 26 5.20 -10.17 -5.50
N ASN A 27 4.80 -8.92 -5.28
CA ASN A 27 4.08 -8.12 -6.27
C ASN A 27 5.09 -7.32 -7.09
N SER A 28 4.91 -7.27 -8.41
CA SER A 28 5.72 -6.47 -9.33
C SER A 28 5.35 -4.97 -9.26
N LEU A 29 5.33 -4.43 -8.05
CA LEU A 29 5.00 -3.03 -7.78
C LEU A 29 6.23 -2.17 -7.96
N SER A 30 6.04 -1.03 -8.64
CA SER A 30 7.09 -0.03 -8.74
C SER A 30 7.26 0.72 -7.42
N THR A 31 8.48 1.18 -7.11
CA THR A 31 8.74 2.05 -5.95
C THR A 31 7.93 3.35 -6.02
N ALA A 32 7.60 3.81 -7.23
CA ALA A 32 6.73 4.97 -7.46
C ALA A 32 5.29 4.69 -6.99
N ALA A 33 4.72 3.52 -7.34
CA ALA A 33 3.39 3.12 -6.89
C ALA A 33 3.32 2.94 -5.37
N LEU A 34 4.38 2.42 -4.73
CA LEU A 34 4.44 2.33 -3.26
C LEU A 34 4.45 3.72 -2.59
N LYS A 35 5.18 4.68 -3.15
CA LYS A 35 5.17 6.08 -2.67
C LYS A 35 3.80 6.73 -2.85
N ASP A 36 3.19 6.53 -4.01
CA ASP A 36 1.87 7.07 -4.31
C ASP A 36 0.78 6.46 -3.41
N LEU A 37 0.85 5.15 -3.13
CA LEU A 37 0.01 4.49 -2.14
C LEU A 37 0.19 5.12 -0.76
N LEU A 38 1.42 5.27 -0.28
CA LEU A 38 1.71 5.88 1.02
C LEU A 38 1.13 7.29 1.13
N GLN A 39 1.25 8.10 0.08
CA GLN A 39 0.67 9.44 0.03
C GLN A 39 -0.86 9.39 0.08
N LYS A 40 -1.49 8.48 -0.68
CA LYS A 40 -2.95 8.34 -0.70
C LYS A 40 -3.52 7.65 0.55
N THR A 41 -2.69 6.91 1.30
CA THR A 41 -3.04 6.32 2.60
C THR A 41 -2.55 7.14 3.78
N LEU A 42 -2.02 8.34 3.58
CA LEU A 42 -1.56 9.22 4.66
C LEU A 42 -2.69 9.61 5.64
N GLU A 43 -3.94 9.55 5.17
CA GLU A 43 -5.15 9.74 5.99
C GLU A 43 -5.45 8.54 6.91
N LEU A 44 -4.70 7.43 6.80
CA LEU A 44 -4.71 6.30 7.72
C LEU A 44 -3.48 6.40 8.62
N PRO A 45 -3.56 7.13 9.76
CA PRO A 45 -2.39 7.41 10.61
C PRO A 45 -1.75 6.16 11.19
N ASP A 46 -2.51 5.07 11.29
CA ASP A 46 -2.07 3.80 11.86
C ASP A 46 -1.47 2.84 10.83
N LEU A 47 -1.50 3.16 9.53
CA LEU A 47 -1.07 2.23 8.48
C LEU A 47 0.45 2.27 8.28
N HIS A 48 1.12 1.17 8.64
CA HIS A 48 2.52 0.91 8.31
C HIS A 48 2.62 0.00 7.08
N LEU A 49 3.30 0.47 6.04
CA LEU A 49 3.62 -0.33 4.87
C LEU A 49 4.87 -1.18 5.12
N VAL A 50 4.74 -2.50 4.99
CA VAL A 50 5.84 -3.46 5.09
C VAL A 50 6.14 -3.99 3.70
N VAL A 51 7.27 -3.54 3.14
CA VAL A 51 7.75 -3.97 1.81
C VAL A 51 8.87 -5.00 2.01
N TYR A 52 8.78 -6.14 1.31
CA TYR A 52 9.75 -7.25 1.38
C TYR A 52 10.10 -7.71 -0.05
N PRO A 53 11.34 -8.10 -0.36
CA PRO A 53 12.46 -8.40 0.54
C PRO A 53 13.28 -7.17 0.90
N PHE A 54 13.70 -7.12 2.16
CA PHE A 54 14.84 -6.31 2.59
C PHE A 54 16.03 -6.63 1.66
N PRO A 55 16.81 -5.64 1.18
CA PRO A 55 17.98 -5.92 0.35
C PRO A 55 18.98 -6.85 1.05
#